data_AF-A0A9P3NLH4-F1
#
_entry.id   AF-A0A9P3NLH4-F1
#
_cell.length_a   1.000
_cell.length_b   1.000
_cell.length_c   1.000
_cell.angle_alpha   90.00
_cell.angle_beta   90.00
_cell.angle_gamma   90.00
#
_symmetry.space_group_name_H-M   'P 1'
#
loop_
_entity.id
_entity.type
_entity.pdbx_description
1 polymer ?
#
loop_
_entity_poly.entity_id
_entity_poly.type
_entity_poly.pdbx_seq_one_letter_code
_entity_poly.pdbx_strand_id
1 'polypeptide(L)'
;MRPATQEEEEFLEMEECMEEMLVDILVECKLDEDNCRPPWPDVTEEAEVRVAQDCANALWEGSGYFKPDESALQPGTAGTDSSTKDDINSAFVISMPPPNVTGALHMGHAMFVTLEDIMARFWRMKGRPTLWLPGTDHAGIATQLVVEKMLASEGISRQQLGREEFVKRVWEWKEK
;
A
#
# COMPACT_ATOMS: atom_id res chain seq x y z
N MET A 1 -21.16 -2.09 -29.05
CA MET A 1 -20.21 -2.05 -27.93
C MET A 1 -18.97 -1.32 -28.41
N ARG A 2 -18.45 -0.35 -27.64
CA ARG A 2 -17.14 0.26 -27.93
C ARG A 2 -16.07 -0.77 -27.53
N PRO A 3 -14.95 -0.91 -28.27
CA PRO A 3 -13.82 -1.71 -27.82
C PRO A 3 -13.25 -1.15 -26.51
N ALA A 4 -12.67 -2.03 -25.69
CA ALA A 4 -11.95 -1.63 -24.49
C ALA A 4 -10.78 -0.72 -24.86
N THR A 5 -10.49 0.23 -23.99
CA THR A 5 -9.31 1.08 -24.07
C THR A 5 -8.09 0.31 -23.58
N GLN A 6 -6.90 0.71 -24.04
CA GLN A 6 -5.64 0.09 -23.62
C GLN A 6 -5.49 0.07 -22.08
N GLU A 7 -5.94 1.12 -21.40
CA GLU A 7 -5.94 1.20 -19.93
C GLU A 7 -6.89 0.17 -19.28
N GLU A 8 -8.03 -0.10 -19.90
CA GLU A 8 -8.99 -1.12 -19.43
C GLU A 8 -8.44 -2.54 -19.66
N GLU A 9 -7.70 -2.78 -20.75
CA GLU A 9 -7.02 -4.06 -21.01
C GLU A 9 -5.85 -4.28 -20.03
N GLU A 10 -5.01 -3.27 -19.78
CA GLU A 10 -3.92 -3.32 -18.80
C GLU A 10 -4.45 -3.56 -17.37
N PHE A 11 -5.60 -2.98 -17.02
CA PHE A 11 -6.25 -3.20 -15.73
C PHE A 11 -6.78 -4.64 -15.60
N LEU A 12 -7.41 -5.19 -16.63
CA LEU A 12 -7.89 -6.58 -16.65
C LEU A 12 -6.73 -7.58 -16.57
N GLU A 13 -5.63 -7.35 -17.30
CA GLU A 13 -4.43 -8.19 -17.18
C GLU A 13 -3.82 -8.15 -15.77
N MET A 14 -3.88 -6.98 -15.11
CA MET A 14 -3.44 -6.83 -13.73
C MET A 14 -4.36 -7.57 -12.74
N GLU A 15 -5.68 -7.51 -12.96
CA GLU A 15 -6.66 -8.27 -12.15
C GLU A 15 -6.43 -9.78 -12.29
N GLU A 16 -6.31 -10.31 -13.50
CA GLU A 16 -6.02 -11.74 -13.74
C GLU A 16 -4.69 -12.14 -13.08
N CYS A 17 -3.65 -11.32 -13.19
CA CYS A 17 -2.36 -11.59 -12.57
C CYS A 17 -2.42 -11.59 -11.04
N MET A 18 -3.23 -10.71 -10.43
CA MET A 18 -3.47 -10.73 -8.98
C MET A 18 -4.23 -11.99 -8.56
N GLU A 19 -5.25 -12.39 -9.32
CA GLU A 19 -6.04 -13.60 -9.02
C GLU A 19 -5.19 -14.86 -9.06
N GLU A 20 -4.40 -15.07 -10.13
CA GLU A 20 -3.48 -16.21 -10.24
C GLU A 20 -2.49 -16.25 -9.08
N MET A 21 -1.93 -15.10 -8.72
CA MET A 21 -0.96 -15.01 -7.64
C MET A 21 -1.56 -15.27 -6.26
N LEU A 22 -2.80 -14.83 -6.01
CA LEU A 22 -3.49 -15.15 -4.76
C LEU A 22 -3.78 -16.65 -4.64
N VAL A 23 -4.09 -17.31 -5.75
CA VAL A 23 -4.21 -18.76 -5.79
C VAL A 23 -2.88 -19.43 -5.45
N ASP A 24 -1.77 -18.97 -6.03
CA ASP A 24 -0.44 -19.52 -5.72
C ASP A 24 -0.06 -19.32 -4.25
N ILE A 25 -0.28 -18.11 -3.70
CA ILE A 25 -0.07 -17.84 -2.28
C ILE A 25 -0.88 -18.82 -1.43
N LEU A 26 -2.17 -19.01 -1.73
CA LEU A 26 -3.03 -19.90 -0.95
C LEU A 26 -2.66 -21.39 -1.10
N VAL A 27 -2.23 -21.82 -2.29
CA VAL A 27 -1.86 -23.21 -2.57
C VAL A 27 -0.50 -23.56 -1.96
N GLU A 28 0.48 -22.66 -2.07
CA GLU A 28 1.82 -22.85 -1.52
C GLU A 28 1.88 -22.58 -0.02
N CYS A 29 1.09 -21.64 0.49
CA CYS A 29 0.88 -21.46 1.93
C CYS A 29 -0.04 -22.55 2.50
N LYS A 30 -0.08 -23.76 1.92
CA LYS A 30 -0.54 -24.95 2.62
C LYS A 30 0.10 -24.90 4.00
N LEU A 31 -0.71 -24.49 4.97
CA LEU A 31 -0.26 -24.13 6.30
C LEU A 31 0.40 -25.39 6.85
N ASP A 32 1.72 -25.37 6.92
CA ASP A 32 2.46 -26.34 7.69
C ASP A 32 2.14 -26.01 9.15
N GLU A 33 0.98 -26.49 9.62
CA GLU A 33 0.46 -26.28 10.98
C GLU A 33 1.52 -26.66 12.04
N ASP A 34 2.46 -27.53 11.67
CA ASP A 34 3.54 -28.01 12.52
C ASP A 34 4.73 -27.04 12.61
N ASN A 35 4.91 -26.12 11.64
CA ASN A 35 6.08 -25.23 11.56
C ASN A 35 5.77 -23.75 11.86
N CYS A 36 4.48 -23.37 11.84
CA CYS A 36 3.98 -22.07 12.30
C CYS A 36 3.73 -22.04 13.82
N ARG A 37 4.64 -22.60 14.64
CA ARG A 37 4.61 -22.44 16.10
C ARG A 37 5.58 -21.33 16.51
N PRO A 38 5.12 -20.08 16.59
CA PRO A 38 6.01 -19.00 16.97
C PRO A 38 6.32 -19.02 18.48
N PRO A 39 7.44 -18.43 18.90
CA PRO A 39 7.73 -18.17 20.31
C PRO A 39 7.00 -16.90 20.79
N TRP A 40 5.72 -16.74 20.46
CA TRP A 40 4.93 -15.59 20.94
C TRP A 40 4.25 -15.97 22.25
N PRO A 41 4.17 -15.03 23.22
CA PRO A 41 3.36 -15.24 24.41
C PRO A 41 1.92 -15.54 24.00
N ASP A 42 1.21 -16.39 24.75
CA ASP A 42 -0.23 -16.62 24.55
C ASP A 42 -0.97 -15.31 24.82
N VAL A 43 -1.27 -14.58 23.74
CA VAL A 43 -2.00 -13.32 23.76
C VAL A 43 -3.49 -13.65 23.80
N THR A 44 -4.12 -13.51 24.97
CA THR A 44 -5.54 -13.89 25.17
C THR A 44 -6.46 -12.69 25.37
N GLU A 45 -5.91 -11.50 25.60
CA GLU A 45 -6.67 -10.25 25.78
C GLU A 45 -6.35 -9.21 24.70
N GLU A 46 -7.34 -8.38 24.32
CA GLU A 46 -7.18 -7.31 23.32
C GLU A 46 -6.04 -6.33 23.65
N ALA A 47 -5.82 -6.06 24.94
CA ALA A 47 -4.73 -5.21 25.40
C ALA A 47 -3.36 -5.80 25.08
N GLU A 48 -3.23 -7.12 25.15
CA GLU A 48 -1.99 -7.84 24.85
C GLU A 48 -1.72 -7.85 23.33
N VAL A 49 -2.76 -7.93 22.49
CA VAL A 49 -2.64 -7.85 21.01
C VAL A 49 -2.07 -6.51 20.60
N ARG A 50 -2.57 -5.42 21.20
CA ARG A 50 -2.11 -4.07 20.89
C ARG A 50 -0.64 -3.87 21.27
N VAL A 51 -0.23 -4.35 22.44
CA VAL A 51 1.17 -4.29 22.87
C VAL A 51 2.07 -5.11 21.94
N ALA A 52 1.65 -6.31 21.56
CA ALA A 52 2.40 -7.13 20.61
C ALA A 52 2.56 -6.45 19.24
N GLN A 53 1.48 -5.84 18.73
CA GLN A 53 1.51 -5.09 17.48
C GLN A 53 2.45 -3.88 17.54
N ASP A 54 2.39 -3.09 18.62
CA ASP A 54 3.25 -1.93 18.82
C ASP A 54 4.74 -2.33 18.91
N CYS A 55 5.04 -3.43 19.60
CA CYS A 55 6.38 -4.00 19.65
C CYS A 55 6.88 -4.48 18.27
N ALA A 56 6.03 -5.17 17.52
CA ALA A 56 6.36 -5.64 16.17
C ALA A 56 6.63 -4.47 15.21
N ASN A 57 5.80 -3.42 15.26
CA ASN A 57 5.98 -2.21 14.48
C ASN A 57 7.32 -1.53 14.80
N ALA A 58 7.62 -1.32 16.08
CA ALA A 58 8.88 -0.72 16.50
C ALA A 58 10.10 -1.54 16.04
N LEU A 59 10.00 -2.88 16.08
CA LEU A 59 11.04 -3.76 15.55
C LEU A 59 11.23 -3.56 14.05
N TRP A 60 10.15 -3.53 13.27
CA TRP A 60 10.22 -3.38 11.81
C TRP A 60 10.76 -2.01 11.38
N GLU A 61 10.34 -0.93 12.05
CA GLU A 61 10.85 0.41 11.79
C GLU A 61 12.35 0.51 12.12
N GLY A 62 12.80 -0.14 13.20
CA GLY A 62 14.19 -0.16 13.63
C GLY A 62 15.11 -1.11 12.85
N SER A 63 14.58 -2.15 12.22
CA SER A 63 15.36 -3.19 11.54
C SER A 63 15.76 -2.84 10.10
N GLY A 64 15.16 -1.80 9.53
CA GLY A 64 15.38 -1.42 8.13
C GLY A 64 14.70 -2.36 7.12
N TYR A 65 13.74 -3.20 7.54
CA TYR A 65 12.99 -4.10 6.65
C TYR A 65 12.19 -3.38 5.54
N PHE A 66 11.98 -2.08 5.68
CA PHE A 66 11.33 -1.24 4.67
C PHE A 66 12.30 -0.63 3.66
N LYS A 67 13.62 -0.83 3.83
CA LYS A 67 14.62 -0.33 2.87
C LYS A 67 14.68 -1.25 1.65
N PRO A 68 14.81 -0.71 0.44
CA PRO A 68 15.04 -1.51 -0.74
C PRO A 68 16.38 -2.24 -0.64
N ASP A 69 16.45 -3.45 -1.19
CA ASP A 69 17.71 -4.18 -1.31
C ASP A 69 18.57 -3.54 -2.41
N GLU A 70 19.63 -2.84 -2.00
CA GLU A 70 20.56 -2.18 -2.93
C GLU A 70 21.32 -3.16 -3.82
N SER A 71 21.47 -4.43 -3.42
CA SER A 71 22.13 -5.46 -4.22
C SER A 71 21.34 -5.81 -5.49
N ALA A 72 20.02 -5.64 -5.44
CA ALA A 72 19.10 -5.77 -6.58
C ALA A 72 19.06 -4.53 -7.49
N LEU A 73 19.68 -3.41 -7.09
CA LEU A 73 19.75 -2.18 -7.90
C LEU A 73 21.01 -2.10 -8.77
N GLN A 74 21.89 -3.10 -8.73
CA GLN A 74 23.11 -3.08 -9.54
C GLN A 74 22.77 -3.34 -11.02
N PRO A 75 23.32 -2.55 -11.96
CA PRO A 75 23.15 -2.81 -13.38
C PRO A 75 23.64 -4.23 -13.73
N GLY A 76 22.72 -5.10 -14.18
CA GLY A 76 23.00 -6.48 -14.57
C GLY A 76 22.78 -7.55 -13.49
N THR A 77 22.25 -7.23 -12.30
CA THR A 77 21.91 -8.23 -11.26
C THR A 77 20.41 -8.46 -11.07
N ALA A 78 19.56 -7.46 -11.32
CA ALA A 78 18.12 -7.65 -11.47
C ALA A 78 17.79 -7.74 -12.96
N GLY A 79 16.94 -8.70 -13.34
CA GLY A 79 16.52 -8.94 -14.71
C GLY A 79 15.73 -7.76 -15.31
N THR A 80 16.41 -6.68 -15.69
CA THR A 80 15.88 -5.63 -16.56
C THR A 80 15.60 -6.17 -17.97
N ASP A 81 16.16 -7.35 -18.28
CA ASP A 81 16.16 -7.97 -19.59
C ASP A 81 15.43 -9.33 -19.61
N SER A 82 14.84 -9.75 -18.47
CA SER A 82 14.11 -11.03 -18.37
C SER A 82 12.68 -10.84 -18.88
N SER A 83 12.49 -11.15 -20.16
CA SER A 83 11.21 -11.15 -20.87
C SER A 83 10.23 -12.25 -20.42
N THR A 84 10.47 -12.90 -19.27
CA THR A 84 9.65 -13.98 -18.73
C THR A 84 9.18 -13.64 -17.32
N LYS A 85 7.86 -13.52 -17.13
CA LYS A 85 7.18 -13.20 -15.86
C LYS A 85 7.56 -14.14 -14.69
N ASP A 86 8.12 -15.31 -14.98
CA ASP A 86 8.38 -16.41 -14.03
C ASP A 86 9.83 -16.50 -13.52
N ASP A 87 10.72 -15.57 -13.90
CA ASP A 87 12.10 -15.58 -13.40
C ASP A 87 12.16 -15.04 -11.96
N ILE A 88 12.65 -15.84 -11.02
CA ILE A 88 12.81 -15.45 -9.62
C ILE A 88 13.78 -14.27 -9.41
N ASN A 89 14.63 -13.98 -10.40
CA ASN A 89 15.52 -12.82 -10.41
C ASN A 89 14.87 -11.55 -11.00
N SER A 90 13.66 -11.65 -11.53
CA SER A 90 12.87 -10.48 -11.95
C SER A 90 12.24 -9.80 -10.74
N ALA A 91 12.23 -8.47 -10.70
CA ALA A 91 11.67 -7.74 -9.55
C ALA A 91 10.14 -7.83 -9.53
N PHE A 92 9.56 -8.06 -8.35
CA PHE A 92 8.14 -7.85 -8.08
C PHE A 92 7.93 -6.39 -7.64
N VAL A 93 7.14 -5.62 -8.38
CA VAL A 93 6.89 -4.21 -8.08
C VAL A 93 5.39 -3.96 -8.05
N ILE A 94 4.91 -3.36 -6.96
CA ILE A 94 3.52 -2.94 -6.82
C ILE A 94 3.47 -1.52 -6.27
N SER A 95 2.66 -0.67 -6.92
CA SER A 95 2.38 0.68 -6.43
C SER A 95 1.16 0.62 -5.53
N MET A 96 1.29 1.10 -4.30
CA MET A 96 0.14 1.27 -3.43
C MET A 96 -0.80 2.32 -4.06
N PRO A 97 -2.09 2.03 -4.24
CA PRO A 97 -3.05 3.02 -4.72
C PRO A 97 -3.08 4.15 -3.69
N PRO A 98 -2.64 5.36 -4.06
CA PRO A 98 -2.37 6.39 -3.08
C PRO A 98 -3.69 6.85 -2.43
N PRO A 99 -3.86 6.74 -1.09
CA PRO A 99 -5.06 7.24 -0.45
C PRO A 99 -5.19 8.75 -0.65
N ASN A 100 -6.43 9.19 -0.87
CA ASN A 100 -6.78 10.60 -0.99
C ASN A 100 -6.63 11.30 0.37
N VAL A 101 -6.05 12.50 0.41
CA VAL A 101 -5.89 13.31 1.65
C VAL A 101 -7.22 13.99 2.07
N THR A 102 -8.35 13.28 1.94
CA THR A 102 -9.70 13.83 2.10
C THR A 102 -10.39 13.40 3.39
N GLY A 103 -9.78 12.52 4.19
CA GLY A 103 -10.32 12.09 5.48
C GLY A 103 -9.71 10.78 5.99
N ALA A 104 -10.35 10.21 7.02
CA ALA A 104 -9.90 8.96 7.64
C ALA A 104 -10.06 7.75 6.71
N LEU A 105 -9.15 6.79 6.85
CA LEU A 105 -9.21 5.52 6.13
C LEU A 105 -10.38 4.66 6.64
N HIS A 106 -11.10 4.02 5.72
CA HIS A 106 -12.14 3.02 6.00
C HIS A 106 -11.69 1.58 5.71
N MET A 107 -12.51 0.58 6.08
CA MET A 107 -12.23 -0.85 5.90
C MET A 107 -11.84 -1.26 4.47
N GLY A 108 -12.38 -0.60 3.44
CA GLY A 108 -11.93 -0.81 2.07
C GLY A 108 -10.42 -0.61 1.89
N HIS A 109 -9.82 0.45 2.45
CA HIS A 109 -8.36 0.64 2.41
C HIS A 109 -7.63 -0.47 3.16
N ALA A 110 -8.14 -0.88 4.32
CA ALA A 110 -7.55 -1.97 5.09
C ALA A 110 -7.50 -3.27 4.28
N MET A 111 -8.57 -3.59 3.54
CA MET A 111 -8.62 -4.77 2.68
C MET A 111 -7.53 -4.74 1.61
N PHE A 112 -7.45 -3.67 0.82
CA PHE A 112 -6.47 -3.57 -0.27
C PHE A 112 -5.03 -3.52 0.24
N VAL A 113 -4.74 -2.73 1.28
CA VAL A 113 -3.39 -2.64 1.88
C VAL A 113 -2.96 -3.98 2.47
N THR A 114 -3.87 -4.73 3.10
CA THR A 114 -3.54 -6.06 3.64
C THR A 114 -3.17 -7.04 2.54
N LEU A 115 -3.89 -6.99 1.41
CA LEU A 115 -3.62 -7.86 0.26
C LEU A 115 -2.23 -7.58 -0.32
N GLU A 116 -1.92 -6.31 -0.57
CA GLU A 116 -0.63 -5.87 -1.09
C GLU A 116 0.54 -6.24 -0.15
N ASP A 117 0.35 -6.07 1.17
CA ASP A 117 1.35 -6.45 2.17
C ASP A 117 1.63 -7.96 2.16
N ILE A 118 0.58 -8.80 2.04
CA ILE A 118 0.73 -10.26 1.92
C ILE A 118 1.53 -10.61 0.66
N MET A 119 1.17 -10.02 -0.48
CA MET A 119 1.85 -10.24 -1.76
C MET A 119 3.33 -9.84 -1.68
N ALA A 120 3.61 -8.66 -1.12
CA ALA A 120 4.97 -8.17 -0.96
C ALA A 120 5.82 -9.06 -0.03
N ARG A 121 5.25 -9.53 1.09
CA ARG A 121 5.93 -10.44 2.02
C ARG A 121 6.20 -11.80 1.41
N PHE A 122 5.23 -12.36 0.69
CA PHE A 122 5.36 -13.65 0.03
C PHE A 122 6.54 -13.67 -0.94
N TRP A 123 6.61 -12.71 -1.88
CA TRP A 123 7.71 -12.64 -2.85
C TRP A 123 9.06 -12.36 -2.21
N ARG A 124 9.09 -11.51 -1.18
CA ARG A 124 10.31 -11.28 -0.39
C ARG A 124 10.79 -12.57 0.28
N MET A 125 9.88 -13.37 0.86
CA MET A 125 10.22 -14.67 1.47
C MET A 125 10.67 -15.71 0.44
N LYS A 126 10.20 -15.61 -0.81
CA LYS A 126 10.69 -16.42 -1.94
C LYS A 126 12.06 -15.98 -2.47
N GLY A 127 12.64 -14.90 -1.92
CA GLY A 127 13.92 -14.36 -2.36
C GLY A 127 13.85 -13.51 -3.62
N ARG A 128 12.65 -13.15 -4.09
CA ARG A 128 12.45 -12.27 -5.23
C ARG A 128 12.60 -10.80 -4.79
N PRO A 129 13.41 -9.97 -5.49
CA PRO A 129 13.49 -8.54 -5.20
C PRO A 129 12.10 -7.90 -5.26
N THR A 130 11.67 -7.25 -4.19
CA THR A 130 10.28 -6.80 -4.01
C THR A 130 10.20 -5.33 -3.61
N LEU A 131 9.53 -4.52 -4.43
CA LEU A 131 9.26 -3.11 -4.17
C LEU A 131 7.75 -2.87 -4.02
N TRP A 132 7.33 -2.50 -2.80
CA TRP A 132 5.99 -1.97 -2.54
C TRP A 132 6.12 -0.45 -2.34
N LEU A 133 5.62 0.33 -3.29
CA LEU A 133 5.84 1.78 -3.33
C LEU A 133 4.67 2.53 -2.69
N PRO A 134 4.86 3.16 -1.51
CA PRO A 134 3.83 3.97 -0.89
C PRO A 134 3.70 5.36 -1.54
N GLY A 135 2.52 5.95 -1.46
CA GLY A 135 2.24 7.33 -1.91
C GLY A 135 0.96 7.87 -1.31
N THR A 136 0.71 9.17 -1.49
CA THR A 136 -0.54 9.85 -1.07
C THR A 136 -1.02 10.74 -2.21
N ASP A 137 -2.32 10.77 -2.47
CA ASP A 137 -2.89 11.59 -3.55
C ASP A 137 -3.42 12.92 -2.98
N HIS A 138 -2.89 14.03 -3.50
CA HIS A 138 -3.36 15.38 -3.26
C HIS A 138 -4.87 15.57 -3.50
N ALA A 139 -5.48 14.72 -4.34
CA ALA A 139 -6.93 14.62 -4.53
C ALA A 139 -7.61 15.98 -4.80
N GLY A 140 -7.04 16.79 -5.69
CA GLY A 140 -7.29 18.24 -5.81
C GLY A 140 -8.74 18.73 -5.60
N ILE A 141 -9.70 18.23 -6.38
CA ILE A 141 -11.10 18.65 -6.27
C ILE A 141 -11.75 18.13 -4.98
N ALA A 142 -11.47 16.88 -4.62
CA ALA A 142 -12.05 16.27 -3.43
C ALA A 142 -11.55 16.96 -2.15
N THR A 143 -10.25 17.26 -2.07
CA THR A 143 -9.64 18.03 -0.97
C THR A 143 -10.23 19.44 -0.91
N GLN A 144 -10.38 20.11 -2.05
CA GLN A 144 -11.02 21.43 -2.09
C GLN A 144 -12.45 21.38 -1.52
N LEU A 145 -13.27 20.40 -1.91
CA LEU A 145 -14.65 20.27 -1.43
C LEU A 145 -14.73 20.02 0.08
N VAL A 146 -13.81 19.23 0.63
CA VAL A 146 -13.75 18.97 2.07
C VAL A 146 -13.38 20.24 2.84
N VAL A 147 -12.36 20.98 2.37
CA VAL A 147 -11.97 22.26 2.98
C VAL A 147 -13.06 23.32 2.83
N GLU A 148 -13.76 23.39 1.69
CA GLU A 148 -14.90 24.29 1.52
C GLU A 148 -16.05 23.96 2.50
N LYS A 149 -16.34 22.68 2.75
CA LYS A 149 -17.33 22.27 3.75
C LYS A 149 -16.90 22.64 5.18
N MET A 150 -15.61 22.52 5.50
CA MET A 150 -15.05 22.97 6.78
C MET A 150 -15.18 24.49 6.95
N LEU A 151 -14.85 25.27 5.91
CA LEU A 151 -15.00 26.73 5.96
C LEU A 151 -16.47 27.14 6.10
N ALA A 152 -17.38 26.43 5.42
CA ALA A 152 -18.81 26.67 5.54
C ALA A 152 -19.34 26.43 6.97
N SER A 153 -18.81 25.45 7.72
CA SER A 153 -19.18 25.25 9.12
C SER A 153 -18.61 26.33 10.05
N GLU A 154 -17.53 27.00 9.66
CA GLU A 154 -17.00 28.22 10.30
C GLU A 154 -17.76 29.48 9.87
N GLY A 155 -18.72 29.38 8.94
CA GLY A 155 -19.49 30.50 8.41
C GLY A 155 -18.72 31.37 7.40
N ILE A 156 -17.60 30.88 6.87
CA ILE A 156 -16.73 31.61 5.94
C ILE A 156 -16.84 30.98 4.55
N SER A 157 -17.04 31.79 3.50
CA SER A 157 -17.00 31.29 2.13
C SER A 157 -15.58 31.35 1.55
N ARG A 158 -15.25 30.42 0.64
CA ARG A 158 -13.98 30.44 -0.11
C ARG A 158 -13.73 31.79 -0.81
N GLN A 159 -14.79 32.41 -1.32
CA GLN A 159 -14.70 33.69 -2.03
C GLN A 159 -14.35 34.83 -1.08
N GLN A 160 -14.84 34.79 0.17
CA GLN A 160 -14.52 35.79 1.19
C GLN A 160 -13.08 35.66 1.69
N LEU A 161 -12.56 34.44 1.75
CA LEU A 161 -11.21 34.15 2.27
C LEU A 161 -10.09 34.57 1.28
N GLY A 162 -10.35 34.45 -0.02
CA GLY A 162 -9.33 34.69 -1.05
C GLY A 162 -8.39 33.51 -1.29
N ARG A 163 -7.65 33.54 -2.40
CA ARG A 163 -6.85 32.38 -2.88
C ARG A 163 -5.70 32.00 -1.94
N GLU A 164 -4.94 32.99 -1.45
CA GLU A 164 -3.72 32.75 -0.67
C GLU A 164 -4.04 32.09 0.68
N GLU A 165 -4.98 32.66 1.43
CA GLU A 165 -5.45 32.07 2.69
C GLU A 165 -6.15 30.73 2.48
N PHE A 166 -6.85 30.54 1.35
CA PHE A 166 -7.48 29.26 1.05
C PHE A 166 -6.44 28.16 0.83
N VAL A 167 -5.39 28.46 0.06
CA VAL A 167 -4.28 27.52 -0.15
C VAL A 167 -3.60 27.17 1.18
N LYS A 168 -3.43 28.16 2.07
CA LYS A 168 -2.88 27.91 3.41
C LYS A 168 -3.77 26.95 4.22
N ARG A 169 -5.09 27.14 4.21
CA ARG A 169 -6.05 26.22 4.85
C ARG A 169 -6.02 24.81 4.26
N VAL A 170 -5.81 24.67 2.95
CA VAL A 170 -5.64 23.36 2.29
C VAL A 170 -4.36 22.66 2.74
N TRP A 171 -3.25 23.40 2.90
CA TRP A 171 -2.02 22.84 3.48
C TRP A 171 -2.19 22.45 4.94
N GLU A 172 -2.83 23.29 5.75
CA GLU A 172 -3.18 22.97 7.13
C GLU A 172 -4.09 21.73 7.24
N TRP A 173 -4.95 21.51 6.25
CA TRP A 173 -5.76 20.29 6.15
C TRP A 173 -4.91 19.06 5.83
N LYS A 174 -3.96 19.20 4.90
CA LYS A 174 -3.08 18.10 4.47
C LYS A 174 -2.16 17.58 5.60
N GLU A 175 -1.72 18.47 6.49
CA GLU A 175 -0.80 18.14 7.60
C GLU A 175 -1.50 17.58 8.85
N LYS A 176 -2.84 17.51 8.85
CA LYS A 176 -3.62 16.87 9.92
C LYS A 176 -3.74 15.37 9.70
#